data_AF-A0A382HSM6-F1
#
_entry.id   AF-A0A382HSM6-F1
#
_cell.length_a   1.000
_cell.length_b   1.000
_cell.length_c   1.000
_cell.angle_alpha   90.00
_cell.angle_beta   90.00
_cell.angle_gamma   90.00
#
_symmetry.space_group_name_H-M   'P 1'
#
loop_
_entity.id
_entity.type
_entity.pdbx_description
1 polymer ?
#
loop_
_entity_poly.entity_id
_entity_poly.type
_entity_poly.pdbx_seq_one_letter_code
_entity_poly.pdbx_strand_id
1 'polypeptide(L)'
;MRAPSTDGLFGVQGGHATATILLDVGEIKVTKEGKEFYYATNGGFADVRPESVMLLVETAEKVSDIDKDRAEVALKRAKDRLGDNKTDLERANTAINKARNRLKISSRI
;
A
#
# COMPACT_ATOMS: atom_id res chain seq x y z
N MET A 1 -2.52 3.19 14.11
CA MET A 1 -2.28 2.99 12.66
C MET A 1 -1.42 1.74 12.46
N ARG A 2 -1.58 1.01 11.35
CA ARG A 2 -0.67 -0.06 10.90
C ARG A 2 -0.34 0.15 9.42
N ALA A 3 0.92 -0.03 9.02
CA ALA A 3 1.36 0.07 7.64
C ALA A 3 2.56 -0.86 7.35
N PRO A 4 2.86 -1.13 6.08
CA PRO A 4 4.08 -1.81 5.66
C PRO A 4 5.28 -0.85 5.65
N SER A 5 6.44 -1.35 6.06
CA SER A 5 7.75 -0.79 5.80
C SER A 5 8.59 -1.81 5.02
N THR A 6 9.80 -1.41 4.62
CA THR A 6 10.77 -2.31 3.98
C THR A 6 11.18 -3.48 4.87
N ASP A 7 11.07 -3.33 6.20
CA ASP A 7 11.48 -4.34 7.18
C ASP A 7 10.30 -5.18 7.72
N GLY A 8 9.08 -4.95 7.20
CA GLY A 8 7.89 -5.69 7.59
C GLY A 8 6.70 -4.80 7.96
N LEU A 9 5.88 -5.24 8.90
CA LEU A 9 4.71 -4.46 9.35
C LEU A 9 5.05 -3.68 10.61
N PHE A 10 4.67 -2.42 10.65
CA PHE A 10 4.79 -1.59 11.85
C PHE A 10 3.43 -1.02 12.28
N GLY A 11 3.33 -0.69 13.56
CA GLY A 11 2.17 -0.07 14.17
C GLY A 11 2.56 1.19 14.93
N VAL A 12 1.71 2.20 14.85
CA VAL A 12 1.86 3.46 15.59
C VAL A 12 0.63 3.69 16.46
N GLN A 13 0.84 3.90 17.76
CA GLN A 13 -0.18 4.27 18.75
C GLN A 13 0.10 5.68 19.30
N GLY A 14 -0.79 6.19 20.17
CA GLY A 14 -0.59 7.49 20.82
C GLY A 14 0.67 7.50 21.68
N GLY A 15 1.42 8.61 21.63
CA GLY A 15 2.68 8.76 22.38
C GLY A 15 3.86 7.97 21.82
N HIS A 16 3.77 7.47 20.58
CA HIS A 16 4.90 6.78 19.94
C HIS A 16 6.09 7.74 19.75
N ALA A 17 7.31 7.20 19.90
CA ALA A 17 8.53 7.96 19.68
C ALA A 17 8.60 8.52 18.25
N THR A 18 9.27 9.66 18.09
CA THR A 18 9.48 10.28 16.78
C THR A 18 10.30 9.35 15.88
N ALA A 19 9.84 9.15 14.64
CA ALA A 19 10.48 8.26 13.68
C ALA A 19 10.15 8.65 12.25
N THR A 20 11.08 8.43 11.33
CA THR A 20 10.82 8.47 9.89
C THR A 20 10.98 7.07 9.34
N ILE A 21 9.93 6.53 8.72
CA ILE A 21 9.86 5.13 8.29
C ILE A 21 9.53 5.08 6.80
N LEU A 22 10.36 4.40 6.01
CA LEU A 22 10.06 4.15 4.60
C LEU A 22 8.90 3.15 4.48
N LEU A 23 7.94 3.46 3.62
CA LEU A 23 6.76 2.64 3.36
C LEU A 23 6.97 1.79 2.11
N ASP A 24 6.55 0.52 2.18
CA ASP A 24 6.48 -0.36 1.02
C ASP A 24 5.05 -0.39 0.43
N VAL A 25 4.87 -1.02 -0.72
CA VAL A 25 3.56 -1.28 -1.33
C VAL A 25 2.74 -2.17 -0.39
N GLY A 26 1.55 -1.74 -0.01
CA GLY A 26 0.70 -2.55 0.85
C GLY A 26 -0.54 -1.85 1.40
N GLU A 27 -1.04 -2.41 2.50
CA GLU A 27 -2.27 -1.98 3.17
C GLU A 27 -1.95 -1.05 4.34
N ILE A 28 -2.51 0.15 4.32
CA ILE A 28 -2.53 1.05 5.46
C ILE A 28 -3.87 0.90 6.17
N LYS A 29 -3.82 0.60 7.47
CA LYS A 29 -4.98 0.57 8.37
C LYS A 29 -4.93 1.76 9.33
N VAL A 30 -5.99 2.55 9.33
CA VAL A 30 -6.19 3.66 10.26
C VAL A 30 -7.42 3.38 11.12
N THR A 31 -7.31 3.58 12.41
CA THR A 31 -8.46 3.51 13.33
C THR A 31 -8.76 4.92 13.81
N LYS A 32 -9.99 5.39 13.60
CA LYS A 32 -10.46 6.70 14.07
C LYS A 32 -11.85 6.52 14.68
N GLU A 33 -12.01 6.96 15.93
CA GLU A 33 -13.30 6.90 16.66
C GLU A 33 -13.90 5.47 16.66
N GLY A 34 -13.06 4.46 16.89
CA GLY A 34 -13.46 3.05 16.89
C GLY A 34 -13.76 2.44 15.51
N LYS A 35 -13.72 3.23 14.43
CA LYS A 35 -13.92 2.77 13.05
C LYS A 35 -12.59 2.53 12.36
N GLU A 36 -12.56 1.48 11.54
CA GLU A 36 -11.38 1.10 10.77
C GLU A 36 -11.50 1.56 9.32
N PHE A 37 -10.41 2.12 8.80
CA PHE A 37 -10.27 2.60 7.44
C PHE A 37 -9.07 1.93 6.81
N TYR A 38 -9.24 1.47 5.58
CA TYR A 38 -8.25 0.70 4.83
C TYR A 38 -7.90 1.41 3.54
N TYR A 39 -6.61 1.49 3.23
CA TYR A 39 -6.09 2.14 2.04
C TYR A 39 -5.01 1.26 1.38
N ALA A 40 -5.03 1.21 0.05
CA ALA A 40 -3.93 0.71 -0.74
C ALA A 40 -2.91 1.81 -1.00
N THR A 41 -1.64 1.55 -0.66
CA THR A 41 -0.52 2.43 -0.97
C THR A 41 0.51 1.74 -1.85
N ASN A 42 1.28 2.54 -2.57
CA ASN A 42 2.35 2.12 -3.46
C ASN A 42 3.74 2.50 -2.92
N GLY A 43 3.85 2.73 -1.61
CA GLY A 43 5.06 3.20 -0.95
C GLY A 43 5.05 4.69 -0.64
N GLY A 44 6.17 5.19 -0.13
CA GLY A 44 6.30 6.54 0.40
C GLY A 44 7.06 6.54 1.71
N PHE A 45 6.72 7.42 2.64
CA PHE A 45 7.25 7.41 4.00
C PHE A 45 6.23 7.91 5.03
N ALA A 46 6.39 7.46 6.27
CA ALA A 46 5.69 7.95 7.44
C ALA A 46 6.63 8.82 8.28
N ASP A 47 6.21 10.05 8.55
CA ASP A 47 6.82 10.96 9.52
C ASP A 47 5.97 10.92 10.81
N VAL A 48 6.47 10.21 11.81
CA VAL A 48 5.83 10.04 13.12
C VAL A 48 6.36 11.12 14.07
N ARG A 49 5.45 11.90 14.63
CA ARG A 49 5.69 12.95 15.62
C ARG A 49 4.94 12.60 16.90
N PRO A 50 5.26 13.24 18.05
CA PRO A 50 4.65 12.91 19.33
C PRO A 50 3.11 12.92 19.32
N GLU A 51 2.51 13.87 18.60
CA GLU A 51 1.06 14.09 18.56
C GLU A 51 0.39 13.65 17.26
N SER A 52 1.17 13.29 16.23
CA SER A 52 0.61 13.04 14.89
C SER A 52 1.49 12.15 14.03
N VAL A 53 0.87 11.55 13.01
CA VAL A 53 1.57 10.81 11.96
C VAL A 53 1.20 11.43 10.62
N MET A 54 2.20 11.84 9.86
CA MET A 54 2.03 12.32 8.49
C MET A 54 2.53 11.24 7.52
N LEU A 55 1.74 10.95 6.49
CA LEU A 55 2.09 9.98 5.46
C LEU A 55 2.26 10.72 4.14
N LEU A 56 3.48 10.70 3.60
CA LEU A 56 3.74 11.14 2.24
C LEU A 56 3.85 9.89 1.37
N VAL A 57 2.82 9.65 0.56
CA VAL A 57 2.67 8.42 -0.23
C VAL A 57 2.52 8.72 -1.70
N GLU A 58 2.98 7.82 -2.56
CA GLU A 58 2.75 7.94 -4.00
C GLU A 58 1.25 7.90 -4.34
N THR A 59 0.52 7.02 -3.65
CA THR A 59 -0.93 6.86 -3.79
C THR A 59 -1.55 6.43 -2.47
N ALA A 60 -2.78 6.87 -2.23
CA ALA A 60 -3.65 6.36 -1.16
C ALA A 60 -5.05 6.13 -1.74
N GLU A 61 -5.33 4.89 -2.12
CA GLU A 61 -6.64 4.51 -2.67
C GLU A 61 -7.45 3.87 -1.54
N LYS A 62 -8.54 4.50 -1.13
CA LYS A 62 -9.40 3.95 -0.08
C LYS A 62 -10.05 2.67 -0.59
N VAL A 63 -10.27 1.70 0.29
CA VAL A 63 -10.83 0.39 -0.10
C VAL A 63 -12.13 0.51 -0.92
N SER A 64 -13.01 1.46 -0.58
CA SER A 64 -14.28 1.72 -1.27
C SER A 64 -14.12 2.20 -2.71
N ASP A 65 -12.95 2.73 -3.04
CA ASP A 65 -12.68 3.41 -4.30
C ASP A 65 -11.88 2.49 -5.25
N ILE A 66 -11.52 1.29 -4.80
CA ILE A 66 -10.77 0.31 -5.59
C ILE A 66 -11.71 -0.36 -6.60
N ASP A 67 -11.43 -0.10 -7.88
CA ASP A 67 -12.02 -0.84 -9.00
C ASP A 67 -11.32 -2.21 -9.16
N LYS A 68 -12.05 -3.27 -8.82
CA LYS A 68 -11.57 -4.66 -8.85
C LYS A 68 -11.29 -5.12 -10.28
N ASP A 69 -12.20 -4.88 -11.21
CA ASP A 69 -12.09 -5.32 -12.60
C ASP A 69 -10.86 -4.67 -13.25
N ARG A 70 -10.66 -3.37 -13.02
CA ARG A 70 -9.47 -2.66 -13.48
C ARG A 70 -8.19 -3.23 -12.88
N ALA A 71 -8.20 -3.59 -11.60
CA ALA A 71 -7.04 -4.18 -10.94
C ALA A 71 -6.72 -5.60 -11.47
N GLU A 72 -7.72 -6.40 -11.81
CA GLU A 72 -7.55 -7.72 -12.44
C GLU A 72 -6.96 -7.62 -13.84
N VAL A 73 -7.49 -6.72 -14.67
CA VAL A 73 -6.96 -6.45 -16.01
C VAL A 73 -5.52 -5.97 -15.94
N ALA A 74 -5.20 -5.08 -14.99
CA ALA A 74 -3.84 -4.62 -14.76
C ALA A 74 -2.89 -5.74 -14.33
N LEU A 75 -3.34 -6.64 -13.44
CA LEU A 75 -2.57 -7.80 -13.01
C LEU A 75 -2.27 -8.74 -14.18
N LYS A 76 -3.29 -9.06 -15.00
CA LYS A 76 -3.13 -9.91 -16.18
C LYS A 76 -2.11 -9.32 -17.16
N ARG A 77 -2.29 -8.06 -17.54
CA ARG A 77 -1.35 -7.34 -18.42
C ARG A 77 0.07 -7.31 -17.87
N ALA A 78 0.24 -7.13 -16.56
CA ALA A 78 1.56 -7.10 -15.94
C ALA A 78 2.24 -8.49 -15.93
N LYS A 79 1.47 -9.56 -15.75
CA LYS A 79 1.96 -10.94 -15.86
C LYS A 79 2.33 -11.31 -17.30
N ASP A 80 1.51 -10.93 -18.28
CA ASP A 80 1.79 -11.22 -19.69
C ASP A 80 3.13 -10.59 -20.13
N ARG A 81 3.46 -9.41 -19.58
CA ARG A 81 4.74 -8.72 -19.82
C ARG A 81 5.95 -9.42 -19.22
N LEU A 82 5.81 -10.16 -18.12
CA LEU A 82 6.93 -10.95 -17.57
C LEU A 82 7.39 -12.07 -18.50
N GLY A 83 6.51 -12.55 -19.39
CA GLY A 83 6.82 -13.60 -20.35
C GLY A 83 7.61 -13.12 -21.58
N ASP A 84 7.80 -11.81 -21.74
CA ASP A 84 8.51 -11.22 -22.88
C ASP A 84 9.96 -10.89 -22.50
N ASN A 85 10.92 -11.48 -23.21
CA ASN A 85 12.37 -11.39 -22.93
C ASN A 85 12.96 -9.97 -23.07
N LYS A 86 12.19 -8.99 -23.57
CA LYS A 86 12.58 -7.58 -23.70
C LYS A 86 12.05 -6.69 -22.56
N THR A 87 11.31 -7.25 -21.60
CA THR A 87 10.67 -6.47 -20.55
C THR A 87 11.64 -6.16 -19.40
N ASP A 88 11.57 -4.93 -18.90
CA ASP A 88 12.12 -4.54 -17.61
C ASP A 88 11.40 -5.31 -16.49
N LEU A 89 12.04 -6.39 -16.03
CA LEU A 89 11.49 -7.33 -15.03
C LEU A 89 11.11 -6.63 -13.72
N GLU A 90 11.90 -5.66 -13.27
CA GLU A 90 11.65 -4.88 -12.05
C GLU A 90 10.35 -4.07 -12.17
N ARG A 91 10.16 -3.40 -13.30
CA ARG A 91 8.91 -2.66 -13.57
C ARG A 91 7.71 -3.59 -13.64
N ALA A 92 7.84 -4.75 -14.28
CA ALA A 92 6.75 -5.72 -14.36
C ALA A 92 6.38 -6.28 -12.99
N ASN A 93 7.36 -6.65 -12.16
CA ASN A 93 7.16 -7.11 -10.79
C ASN A 93 6.50 -6.05 -9.92
N THR A 94 6.94 -4.79 -10.03
CA THR A 94 6.32 -3.67 -9.32
C THR A 94 4.85 -3.50 -9.71
N ALA A 95 4.54 -3.55 -11.00
CA ALA A 95 3.15 -3.44 -11.48
C ALA A 95 2.28 -4.60 -10.95
N ILE A 96 2.81 -5.82 -10.90
CA ILE A 96 2.14 -6.99 -10.32
C ILE A 96 1.87 -6.78 -8.83
N ASN A 97 2.86 -6.30 -8.07
CA ASN A 97 2.71 -6.08 -6.63
C ASN A 97 1.65 -5.01 -6.35
N LYS A 98 1.66 -3.89 -7.09
CA LYS A 98 0.64 -2.83 -6.99
C LYS A 98 -0.77 -3.37 -7.29
N ALA A 99 -0.93 -4.18 -8.35
CA ALA A 99 -2.23 -4.75 -8.72
C ALA A 99 -2.72 -5.79 -7.70
N ARG A 100 -1.85 -6.70 -7.25
CA ARG A 100 -2.17 -7.68 -6.18
C ARG A 100 -2.57 -6.99 -4.88
N ASN A 101 -1.89 -5.90 -4.52
CA ASN A 101 -2.21 -5.14 -3.32
C ASN A 101 -3.64 -4.61 -3.35
N ARG A 102 -4.05 -3.97 -4.46
CA ARG A 102 -5.42 -3.49 -4.65
C ARG A 102 -6.45 -4.60 -4.51
N LEU A 103 -6.24 -5.73 -5.19
CA LEU A 103 -7.14 -6.89 -5.12
C LEU A 103 -7.25 -7.44 -3.70
N LYS A 104 -6.11 -7.61 -3.00
CA LYS A 104 -6.07 -8.08 -1.62
C LYS A 104 -6.82 -7.15 -0.66
N ILE A 105 -6.69 -5.84 -0.82
CA ILE A 105 -7.34 -4.88 0.06
C ILE A 105 -8.84 -4.77 -0.25
N SER A 106 -9.21 -4.91 -1.52
CA SER A 106 -10.62 -4.85 -1.96
C SER A 106 -11.51 -5.96 -1.37
N SER A 107 -10.93 -7.01 -0.79
CA SER A 107 -11.65 -8.05 -0.04
C SER A 107 -11.85 -7.73 1.45
N ARG A 108 -11.47 -6.53 1.90
CA ARG A 108 -11.73 -6.03 3.27
C ARG A 108 -13.11 -5.37 3.43
N ILE A 109 -13.82 -5.18 2.32
CA ILE A 109 -15.25 -4.83 2.26
C ILE A 109 -16.04 -6.12 2.25
#